data_AF-A0A4Q3C1C8-F1
#
_entry.id   AF-A0A4Q3C1C8-F1
#
_cell.length_a   1.000
_cell.length_b   1.000
_cell.length_c   1.000
_cell.angle_alpha   90.00
_cell.angle_beta   90.00
_cell.angle_gamma   90.00
#
_symmetry.space_group_name_H-M   'P 1'
#
loop_
_entity.id
_entity.type
_entity.pdbx_description
1 polymer ?
#
loop_
_entity_poly.entity_id
_entity_poly.type
_entity_poly.pdbx_seq_one_letter_code
_entity_poly.pdbx_strand_id
1 'polypeptide(L)' 'LIDQGTADGFLEEQLKTHLLREACDRAGQPATIRMQDGYDHSYYFISTFMAEHVAWHAGRLKG' A
#
# COMPACT_ATOMS: atom_id res chain seq x y z
N LEU A 1 -1.87 -0.84 6.56
CA LEU A 1 -0.64 -0.47 5.82
C LEU A 1 -0.90 -0.76 4.36
N ILE A 2 -0.51 0.14 3.45
CA ILE A 2 -0.65 -0.04 2.00
C ILE A 2 0.68 0.34 1.36
N ASP A 3 1.15 -0.49 0.44
CA ASP A 3 2.29 -0.20 -0.44
C ASP A 3 1.78 -0.22 -1.89
N GLN A 4 2.17 0.78 -2.67
CA GLN A 4 1.82 0.90 -4.08
C GLN A 4 3.08 1.20 -4.89
N GLY A 5 3.36 0.38 -5.91
CA GLY A 5 4.43 0.65 -6.86
C GLY A 5 4.13 1.88 -7.73
N THR A 6 5.10 2.76 -7.96
CA THR A 6 4.94 3.94 -8.83
C THR A 6 5.03 3.60 -10.32
N ALA A 7 5.64 2.46 -10.67
CA ALA A 7 5.73 1.95 -12.04
C ALA A 7 4.65 0.89 -12.34
N ASP A 8 3.64 0.77 -11.48
CA ASP A 8 2.49 -0.09 -11.69
C ASP A 8 1.65 0.42 -12.87
N GLY A 9 1.59 -0.36 -13.95
CA GLY A 9 0.84 -0.01 -15.16
C GLY A 9 -0.67 0.16 -14.95
N PHE A 10 -1.20 -0.26 -13.80
CA PHE A 10 -2.62 -0.13 -13.46
C PHE A 10 -2.91 1.04 -12.50
N LEU A 11 -1.88 1.79 -12.07
CA LEU A 11 -1.98 2.82 -11.05
C LEU A 11 -3.04 3.89 -11.36
N GLU A 12 -2.98 4.49 -12.55
CA GLU A 12 -3.83 5.64 -12.89
C GLU A 12 -5.24 5.24 -13.35
N GLU A 13 -5.36 4.16 -14.12
CA GLU A 13 -6.65 3.78 -14.71
C GLU A 13 -7.52 2.95 -13.78
N GLN A 14 -6.91 2.09 -12.95
CA GLN A 14 -7.64 1.09 -12.16
C GLN A 14 -7.51 1.34 -10.66
N LEU A 15 -6.28 1.44 -10.14
CA LEU A 15 -6.04 1.44 -8.69
C LEU A 15 -6.37 2.79 -8.04
N LYS A 16 -5.92 3.88 -8.65
CA LYS A 16 -6.18 5.27 -8.23
C LYS A 16 -5.90 5.48 -6.74
N THR A 17 -4.75 5.03 -6.27
CA THR A 17 -4.38 5.02 -4.84
C THR A 17 -4.47 6.41 -4.19
N HIS A 18 -4.35 7.49 -4.98
CA HIS A 18 -4.59 8.85 -4.52
C HIS A 18 -6.04 9.08 -4.00
N LEU A 19 -7.06 8.47 -4.62
CA LEU A 19 -8.45 8.58 -4.18
C LEU A 19 -8.68 7.92 -2.83
N LEU A 20 -7.98 6.81 -2.55
CA LEU A 20 -8.05 6.16 -1.25
C LEU A 20 -7.44 7.04 -0.16
N ARG A 21 -6.28 7.66 -0.43
CA ARG A 21 -5.66 8.62 0.50
C ARG A 21 -6.61 9.76 0.83
N GLU A 22 -7.18 10.40 -0.18
CA GLU A 22 -8.16 11.48 0.02
C GLU A 22 -9.39 11.02 0.81
N ALA A 23 -9.89 9.81 0.56
CA ALA A 23 -11.01 9.26 1.29
C ALA A 23 -10.68 9.03 2.76
N CYS A 24 -9.50 8.49 3.07
CA CYS A 24 -9.02 8.33 4.45
C CYS A 24 -8.86 9.69 5.15
N ASP A 25 -8.27 10.67 4.49
CA ASP A 25 -8.08 12.02 5.02
C ASP A 25 -9.43 12.67 5.35
N ARG A 26 -10.41 12.59 4.43
CA ARG A 26 -11.77 13.10 4.66
C ARG A 26 -12.48 12.39 5.81
N ALA A 27 -12.25 11.09 5.98
CA ALA A 27 -12.87 10.30 7.05
C ALA A 27 -12.15 10.43 8.39
N GLY A 28 -10.99 11.10 8.46
CA GLY A 28 -10.13 11.09 9.64
C GLY A 28 -9.59 9.70 9.97
N GLN A 29 -9.54 8.79 9.00
CA GLN A 29 -9.07 7.42 9.18
C GLN A 29 -7.54 7.39 9.02
N PRO A 30 -6.77 7.04 10.06
CA PRO A 30 -5.31 6.97 9.95
C PRO A 30 -4.90 5.81 9.03
N ALA A 31 -4.45 6.14 7.83
CA ALA A 31 -3.93 5.20 6.85
C ALA A 31 -2.45 5.46 6.54
N THR A 32 -1.61 4.44 6.73
CA THR A 32 -0.23 4.47 6.24
C THR A 32 -0.21 3.95 4.82
N ILE A 33 -0.04 4.86 3.85
CA ILE A 33 0.05 4.57 2.42
C ILE A 33 1.45 4.99 1.95
N ARG A 34 2.21 4.04 1.38
CA ARG A 34 3.58 4.24 0.91
C ARG A 34 3.65 4.03 -0.60
N MET A 35 4.30 4.95 -1.29
CA MET A 35 4.57 4.85 -2.73
C MET A 35 6.00 4.33 -2.90
N GLN A 36 6.15 3.20 -3.59
CA GLN A 36 7.43 2.50 -3.75
C GLN A 36 7.97 2.74 -5.15
N ASP A 37 9.06 3.50 -5.24
CA ASP A 37 9.55 3.99 -6.53
C ASP A 37 10.10 2.88 -7.42
N GLY A 38 9.71 2.87 -8.69
CA GLY A 38 10.17 1.89 -9.68
C GLY A 38 9.56 0.48 -9.56
N TYR A 39 8.72 0.22 -8.55
CA TYR A 39 8.05 -1.07 -8.41
C TYR A 39 6.79 -1.18 -9.25
N ASP A 40 6.54 -2.39 -9.76
CA ASP A 40 5.43 -2.74 -10.64
C ASP A 40 4.31 -3.52 -9.90
N HIS A 41 3.45 -4.20 -10.65
CA HIS A 41 2.34 -4.99 -10.12
C HIS A 41 2.70 -6.47 -9.84
N SER A 42 3.97 -6.84 -9.88
CA SER A 42 4.37 -8.25 -9.84
C SER A 42 4.48 -8.82 -8.43
N TYR A 43 4.59 -10.14 -8.33
CA TYR A 43 4.95 -10.80 -7.07
C TYR A 43 6.36 -10.42 -6.58
N TYR A 44 7.24 -9.89 -7.44
CA TYR A 44 8.53 -9.37 -7.01
C TYR A 44 8.34 -8.13 -6.12
N PHE A 45 7.48 -7.20 -6.52
CA PHE A 45 7.07 -6.08 -5.68
C PHE A 45 6.47 -6.56 -4.35
N ILE A 46 5.48 -7.47 -4.41
CA ILE A 46 4.79 -7.98 -3.23
C ILE A 46 5.78 -8.61 -2.24
N SER A 47 6.64 -9.52 -2.71
CA SER A 47 7.59 -10.24 -1.87
C SER A 47 8.64 -9.33 -1.24
N THR A 48 9.01 -8.23 -1.89
CA THR A 48 9.98 -7.26 -1.36
C THR A 48 9.49 -6.61 -0.05
N PHE A 49 8.21 -6.23 0.02
CA PHE A 49 7.64 -5.54 1.19
C PHE A 49 6.82 -6.47 2.10
N MET A 50 6.64 -7.74 1.74
CA MET A 50 5.84 -8.73 2.48
C MET A 50 6.23 -8.83 3.96
N ALA A 51 7.52 -8.86 4.26
CA ALA A 51 8.00 -9.01 5.64
C ALA A 51 7.52 -7.86 6.55
N GLU A 52 7.47 -6.64 6.02
CA GLU A 52 6.99 -5.47 6.76
C GLU A 52 5.48 -5.53 7.01
N HIS A 53 4.70 -6.03 6.03
CA HIS A 53 3.27 -6.26 6.20
C HIS A 53 3.00 -7.32 7.28
N VAL A 54 3.72 -8.44 7.25
CA VAL A 54 3.60 -9.48 8.26
C VAL A 54 3.92 -8.93 9.65
N ALA A 55 5.00 -8.15 9.80
CA ALA A 55 5.34 -7.51 11.07
C ALA A 55 4.27 -6.51 11.53
N TRP A 56 3.73 -5.70 10.61
CA TRP A 56 2.67 -4.74 10.89
C TRP A 56 1.40 -5.41 11.40
N HIS A 57 1.02 -6.54 10.80
CA HIS A 57 -0.11 -7.37 11.24
C HIS A 57 0.18 -8.10 12.55
N ALA A 58 1.37 -8.68 12.72
CA ALA A 58 1.75 -9.39 13.94
C ALA A 58 1.67 -8.48 15.18
N GLY A 59 2.00 -7.19 15.07
CA GLY A 59 1.84 -6.22 16.16
C GLY A 59 0.38 -5.94 16.56
N ARG A 60 -0.60 -6.30 15.73
CA ARG A 60 -2.05 -6.06 15.93
C ARG A 60 -2.86 -7.32 16.15
N LEU A 61 -2.30 -8.48 15.84
CA LEU A 61 -2.92 -9.79 16.03
C LEU A 61 -2.59 -10.43 17.38
N LYS A 62 -1.66 -9.86 18.15
CA LYS A 62 -1.41 -10.29 19.53
C LYS A 62 -2.60 -9.89 20.41
N GLY A 63 -3.49 -10.85 20.62
CA GLY A 63 -4.51 -10.82 21.68
C GLY A 63 -3.90 -11.03 23.05
#